data_AF-A0A4Q3XY66-F1
#
_entry.id   AF-A0A4Q3XY66-F1
#
_cell.length_a   1.000
_cell.length_b   1.000
_cell.length_c   1.000
_cell.angle_alpha   90.00
_cell.angle_beta   90.00
_cell.angle_gamma   90.00
#
_symmetry.space_group_name_H-M   'P 1'
#
loop_
_entity.id
_entity.type
_entity.pdbx_description
1 polymer ?
#
loop_
_entity_poly.entity_id
_entity_poly.type
_entity_poly.pdbx_seq_one_letter_code
_entity_poly.pdbx_strand_id
1 'polypeptide(L)'
;MGWTRVLQAAEDDPNVASLNERTLQNLAALVRYGDAELRPPSTVGPGYYPSIVLDWIDLQQQIEVFEDRFEIYDFSVVPTAIQHVALEQVGHLPIQLLPLLAPLKR
;
A
#
# COMPACT_ATOMS: atom_id res chain seq x y z
N MET A 1 -10.93 -7.98 -3.48
CA MET A 1 -10.52 -8.54 -2.17
C MET A 1 -11.23 -7.76 -1.06
N GLY A 2 -11.14 -8.11 0.23
CA GLY A 2 -11.57 -7.22 1.34
C GLY A 2 -10.34 -6.74 2.11
N TRP A 3 -10.39 -5.57 2.76
CA TRP A 3 -9.25 -5.03 3.50
C TRP A 3 -8.76 -5.95 4.63
N THR A 4 -9.66 -6.71 5.25
CA THR A 4 -9.34 -7.78 6.21
C THR A 4 -8.46 -8.90 5.64
N ARG A 5 -8.44 -9.11 4.33
CA ARG A 5 -7.58 -10.11 3.68
C ARG A 5 -6.21 -9.57 3.28
N VAL A 6 -5.99 -8.25 3.35
CA VAL A 6 -4.72 -7.62 2.94
C VAL A 6 -3.60 -7.96 3.92
N LEU A 7 -3.85 -7.83 5.23
CA LEU A 7 -2.87 -8.23 6.25
C LEU A 7 -2.60 -9.73 6.21
N GLN A 8 -3.65 -10.54 6.09
CA GLN A 8 -3.50 -11.99 5.98
C GLN A 8 -2.65 -12.38 4.76
N ALA A 9 -2.88 -11.75 3.60
CA ALA A 9 -2.10 -12.02 2.39
C ALA A 9 -0.62 -11.64 2.55
N ALA A 10 -0.31 -10.57 3.29
CA ALA A 10 1.07 -10.20 3.59
C ALA A 10 1.73 -11.16 4.60
N GLU A 11 0.98 -11.65 5.58
CA GLU A 11 1.45 -12.63 6.56
C GLU A 11 1.64 -14.04 5.97
N ASP A 12 0.80 -14.42 5.01
CA ASP A 12 0.87 -15.70 4.30
C ASP A 12 1.97 -15.74 3.23
N ASP A 13 2.62 -14.61 2.94
CA ASP A 13 3.70 -14.54 1.96
C ASP A 13 4.89 -15.41 2.44
N PRO A 14 5.40 -16.36 1.64
CA PRO A 14 6.54 -17.19 2.03
C PRO A 14 7.82 -16.39 2.32
N ASN A 15 7.89 -15.15 1.83
CA ASN A 15 8.98 -14.21 2.08
C ASN A 15 8.65 -13.19 3.19
N VAL A 16 7.55 -13.36 3.94
CA VAL A 16 7.18 -12.48 5.07
C VAL A 16 8.32 -12.33 6.08
N ALA A 17 9.14 -13.37 6.27
CA ALA A 17 10.31 -13.33 7.15
C ALA A 17 11.38 -12.29 6.70
N SER A 18 11.33 -11.89 5.42
CA SER A 18 12.17 -10.84 4.87
C SER A 18 11.54 -9.45 4.99
N LEU A 19 10.25 -9.35 5.32
CA LEU A 19 9.58 -8.08 5.55
C LEU A 19 9.96 -7.52 6.92
N ASN A 20 10.30 -6.23 6.94
CA ASN A 20 10.52 -5.52 8.20
C ASN A 20 9.20 -5.40 8.97
N GLU A 21 9.25 -5.54 10.30
CA GLU A 21 8.11 -5.30 11.18
C GLU A 21 7.47 -3.92 10.94
N ARG A 22 8.28 -2.90 10.64
CA ARG A 22 7.81 -1.56 10.28
C ARG A 22 6.92 -1.58 9.04
N THR A 23 7.30 -2.34 8.01
CA THR A 23 6.48 -2.50 6.79
C THR A 23 5.10 -3.05 7.13
N LEU A 24 5.02 -4.05 8.01
CA LEU A 24 3.74 -4.61 8.46
C LEU A 24 2.92 -3.60 9.30
N GLN A 25 3.57 -2.83 10.17
CA GLN A 25 2.90 -1.77 10.94
C GLN A 25 2.36 -0.66 10.02
N ASN A 26 3.11 -0.27 9.00
CA ASN A 26 2.69 0.72 7.99
C ASN A 26 1.54 0.19 7.15
N LEU A 27 1.61 -1.07 6.72
CA LEU A 27 0.52 -1.74 6.02
C LEU A 27 -0.75 -1.78 6.89
N ALA A 28 -0.62 -2.12 8.17
CA ALA A 28 -1.75 -2.13 9.10
C ALA A 28 -2.39 -0.74 9.25
N ALA A 29 -1.60 0.33 9.22
CA ALA A 29 -2.11 1.70 9.22
C ALA A 29 -2.93 2.01 7.96
N LEU A 30 -2.41 1.64 6.79
CA LEU A 30 -3.12 1.79 5.52
C LEU A 30 -4.40 0.94 5.48
N VAL A 31 -4.36 -0.29 6.01
CA VAL A 31 -5.52 -1.18 6.06
C VAL A 31 -6.63 -0.62 6.95
N ARG A 32 -6.31 -0.05 8.12
CA ARG A 32 -7.30 0.59 9.00
C ARG A 32 -8.00 1.76 8.30
N TYR A 33 -7.25 2.60 7.59
CA TYR A 33 -7.82 3.71 6.83
C TYR A 33 -8.63 3.21 5.61
N GLY A 34 -8.06 2.24 4.89
CA GLY A 34 -8.65 1.68 3.68
C GLY A 34 -9.99 0.99 3.93
N ASP A 35 -10.12 0.28 5.05
CA ASP A 35 -11.37 -0.40 5.43
C ASP A 35 -12.56 0.58 5.55
N ALA A 36 -12.29 1.80 6.03
CA ALA A 36 -13.27 2.87 6.13
C ALA A 36 -13.49 3.62 4.81
N GLU A 37 -12.41 4.02 4.12
CA GLU A 37 -12.48 5.09 3.10
C GLU A 37 -12.25 4.59 1.66
N LEU A 38 -11.56 3.47 1.46
CA LEU A 38 -11.03 3.07 0.16
C LEU A 38 -11.65 1.79 -0.39
N ARG A 39 -11.75 1.72 -1.72
CA ARG A 39 -12.02 0.47 -2.43
C ARG A 39 -10.89 -0.51 -2.10
N PRO A 40 -11.20 -1.79 -1.84
CA PRO A 40 -10.16 -2.77 -1.56
C PRO A 40 -9.33 -3.05 -2.82
N PRO A 41 -8.04 -3.42 -2.68
CA PRO A 41 -7.22 -3.75 -3.84
C PRO A 41 -7.71 -5.02 -4.55
N SER A 42 -7.35 -5.12 -5.83
CA SER A 42 -7.52 -6.31 -6.66
C SER A 42 -6.58 -7.43 -6.21
N THR A 43 -5.30 -7.10 -6.00
CA THR A 43 -4.26 -8.05 -5.58
C THR A 43 -3.37 -7.46 -4.48
N VAL A 44 -2.73 -8.37 -3.74
CA VAL A 44 -1.72 -8.08 -2.72
C VAL A 44 -0.56 -9.02 -2.99
N GLY A 45 0.66 -8.52 -2.95
CA GLY A 45 1.84 -9.35 -3.16
C GLY A 45 3.14 -8.68 -2.72
N PRO A 46 4.27 -9.38 -2.85
CA PRO A 46 5.56 -8.83 -2.49
C PRO A 46 6.08 -7.89 -3.59
N GLY A 47 6.78 -6.83 -3.16
CA GLY A 47 7.59 -6.01 -4.07
C GLY A 47 8.97 -6.61 -4.35
N TYR A 48 9.75 -5.95 -5.21
CA TYR A 48 11.12 -6.42 -5.56
C TYR A 48 12.12 -6.22 -4.43
N TYR A 49 11.97 -5.14 -3.66
CA TYR A 49 12.63 -4.91 -2.39
C TYR A 49 11.70 -5.36 -1.25
N PRO A 50 12.18 -5.68 -0.02
CA PRO A 50 11.29 -6.03 1.09
C PRO A 50 10.18 -4.98 1.35
N SER A 51 9.01 -5.24 0.77
CA SER A 51 7.86 -4.33 0.69
C SER A 51 6.60 -5.10 0.28
N ILE A 52 5.44 -4.47 0.45
CA ILE A 52 4.14 -5.02 0.05
C ILE A 52 3.50 -4.14 -1.01
N VAL A 53 3.07 -4.77 -2.10
CA VAL A 53 2.36 -4.14 -3.23
C VAL A 53 0.86 -4.40 -3.10
N LEU A 54 0.07 -3.32 -3.20
CA LEU A 54 -1.38 -3.33 -3.32
C LEU A 54 -1.77 -2.76 -4.69
N ASP A 55 -2.51 -3.53 -5.50
CA ASP A 55 -2.82 -3.15 -6.87
C ASP A 55 -4.33 -2.98 -7.11
N TRP A 56 -4.73 -1.91 -7.80
CA TRP A 56 -6.05 -1.66 -8.34
C TRP A 56 -5.99 -1.68 -9.88
N ILE A 57 -5.97 -2.88 -10.44
CA ILE A 57 -5.78 -3.15 -11.89
C ILE A 57 -6.76 -2.35 -12.75
N ASP A 58 -8.02 -2.24 -12.34
CA ASP A 58 -9.07 -1.50 -13.05
C ASP A 58 -8.85 0.02 -13.05
N LEU A 59 -8.17 0.53 -12.03
CA LEU A 59 -7.83 1.95 -11.90
C LEU A 59 -6.42 2.27 -12.43
N GLN A 60 -5.62 1.25 -12.77
CA GLN A 60 -4.20 1.40 -13.10
C GLN A 60 -3.42 2.14 -12.00
N GLN A 61 -3.77 1.86 -10.74
CA GLN A 61 -3.17 2.45 -9.55
C GLN A 61 -2.53 1.37 -8.69
N GLN A 62 -1.38 1.68 -8.09
CA GLN A 62 -0.71 0.77 -7.17
C GLN A 62 -0.11 1.54 -6.00
N ILE A 63 -0.09 0.90 -4.83
CA ILE A 63 0.63 1.39 -3.65
C ILE A 63 1.64 0.33 -3.24
N GLU A 64 2.90 0.71 -3.15
CA GLU A 64 3.95 -0.11 -2.55
C GLU A 64 4.30 0.44 -1.16
N VAL A 65 4.29 -0.44 -0.17
CA VAL A 65 4.47 -0.13 1.24
C VAL A 65 5.84 -0.60 1.68
N PHE A 66 6.69 0.33 2.11
CA PHE A 66 8.03 0.08 2.63
C PHE A 66 8.09 0.30 4.15
N GLU A 67 9.26 0.04 4.73
CA GLU A 67 9.54 0.33 6.14
C GLU A 67 9.59 1.84 6.45
N ASP A 68 9.94 2.65 5.45
CA ASP A 68 10.28 4.07 5.57
C ASP A 68 9.45 5.01 4.68
N ARG A 69 8.67 4.48 3.73
CA ARG A 69 7.82 5.26 2.84
C ARG A 69 6.65 4.47 2.24
N PHE A 70 5.77 5.20 1.58
CA PHE A 70 4.85 4.68 0.57
C PHE A 70 5.28 5.18 -0.81
N GLU A 71 5.12 4.33 -1.82
CA GLU A 71 5.20 4.73 -3.22
C GLU A 71 3.83 4.54 -3.87
N ILE A 72 3.37 5.57 -4.57
CA ILE A 72 2.08 5.60 -5.25
C ILE A 72 2.36 5.69 -6.75
N TYR A 73 1.87 4.70 -7.47
CA TYR A 73 2.07 4.56 -8.90
C TYR A 73 0.76 4.81 -9.63
N ASP A 74 0.81 5.70 -10.62
CA ASP A 74 -0.25 5.91 -11.60
C ASP A 74 0.25 5.45 -12.97
N PHE A 75 -0.21 4.27 -13.37
CA PHE A 75 0.13 3.66 -14.66
C PHE A 75 -0.78 4.16 -15.80
N SER A 76 -1.82 4.96 -15.51
CA SER A 76 -2.73 5.49 -16.54
C SER A 76 -2.10 6.60 -17.39
N VAL A 77 -0.97 7.15 -16.95
CA VAL A 77 -0.23 8.24 -17.61
C VAL A 77 1.14 7.77 -18.11
N VAL A 78 1.65 8.44 -19.15
CA VAL A 78 2.96 8.15 -19.76
C VAL A 78 3.84 9.41 -19.78
N PRO A 79 5.04 9.40 -19.16
CA PRO A 79 5.58 8.28 -18.36
C PRO A 79 4.77 8.06 -17.08
N THR A 80 4.85 6.85 -16.52
CA THR A 80 4.23 6.50 -15.23
C THR A 80 4.55 7.55 -14.19
N ALA A 81 3.54 8.08 -13.51
CA ALA A 81 3.75 9.01 -12.42
C ALA A 81 3.98 8.22 -11.14
N ILE A 82 5.08 8.53 -10.45
CA ILE A 82 5.47 7.88 -9.20
C ILE A 82 5.63 8.97 -8.13
N GLN A 83 4.99 8.77 -6.99
CA GLN A 83 5.02 9.71 -5.88
C GLN A 83 5.51 8.99 -4.64
N HIS A 84 6.47 9.60 -3.94
CA HIS A 84 7.07 9.04 -2.73
C HIS A 84 6.59 9.83 -1.52
N VAL A 85 6.07 9.13 -0.51
CA VAL A 85 5.64 9.71 0.75
C VAL A 85 6.43 9.09 1.88
N ALA A 86 7.39 9.85 2.42
CA ALA A 86 8.18 9.42 3.56
C ALA A 86 7.31 9.23 4.82
N LEU A 87 7.67 8.26 5.63
CA LEU A 87 7.07 8.03 6.94
C LEU A 87 7.81 8.81 8.02
N GLU A 88 7.11 9.74 8.65
CA GLU A 88 7.61 10.47 9.83
C GLU A 88 7.40 9.65 11.11
N GLN A 89 6.35 8.81 11.15
CA GLN A 89 6.00 7.99 12.30
C GLN A 89 5.49 6.62 11.84
N VAL A 90 6.13 5.55 12.33
CA VAL A 90 5.76 4.18 12.02
C VAL A 90 4.34 3.88 12.51
N GLY A 91 3.59 3.11 11.72
CA GLY A 91 2.23 2.67 12.07
C GLY A 91 1.16 3.77 12.03
N HIS A 92 1.51 4.95 11.51
CA HIS A 92 0.60 6.07 11.28
C HIS A 92 0.56 6.38 9.79
N LEU A 93 -0.62 6.75 9.29
CA LEU A 93 -0.77 7.12 7.89
C LEU A 93 -0.31 8.57 7.69
N PRO A 94 0.69 8.84 6.82
CA PRO A 94 1.13 10.21 6.56
C PRO A 94 0.00 11.08 6.00
N ILE A 95 -0.15 12.31 6.48
CA ILE A 95 -1.21 13.20 6.00
C ILE A 95 -1.03 13.55 4.52
N GLN A 96 0.22 13.56 4.06
CA GLN A 96 0.62 13.80 2.68
C GLN A 96 0.16 12.68 1.73
N LEU A 97 -0.11 11.47 2.26
CA LEU A 97 -0.64 10.35 1.49
C LEU A 97 -2.12 10.54 1.15
N LEU A 98 -2.89 11.16 2.04
CA LEU A 98 -4.35 11.28 1.92
C LEU A 98 -4.85 11.85 0.57
N PRO A 99 -4.31 12.97 0.04
CA PRO A 99 -4.74 13.47 -1.26
C PRO A 99 -4.44 12.50 -2.41
N LEU A 100 -3.39 11.68 -2.29
CA LEU A 100 -2.97 10.73 -3.32
C LEU A 100 -3.87 9.49 -3.38
N LEU A 101 -4.59 9.20 -2.29
CA LEU A 101 -5.56 8.12 -2.21
C LEU A 101 -6.94 8.51 -2.76
N ALA A 102 -7.13 9.76 -3.19
CA ALA A 102 -8.42 10.24 -3.71
C ALA A 102 -8.98 9.38 -4.87
N PRO A 103 -8.17 8.90 -5.83
CA PRO A 103 -8.67 8.03 -6.91
C PRO A 103 -9.21 6.68 -6.42
N LEU A 104 -8.83 6.24 -5.21
CA LEU A 104 -9.17 4.94 -4.63
C LEU A 104 -10.38 5.00 -3.69
N LYS A 105 -10.95 6.18 -3.45
CA LYS A 105 -12.10 6.34 -2.56
C LYS A 105 -13.33 5.58 -3.07
N ARG A 106 -14.15 5.07 -2.14
CA ARG A 106 -15.37 4.29 -2.45
C ARG A 106 -16.38 5.13 -3.22
#